data_AF-A0A2W4X023-F1
#
_entry.id   AF-A0A2W4X023-F1
#
_cell.length_a   1.000
_cell.length_b   1.000
_cell.length_c   1.000
_cell.angle_alpha   90.00
_cell.angle_beta   90.00
_cell.angle_gamma   90.00
#
_symmetry.space_group_name_H-M   'P 1'
#
loop_
_entity.id
_entity.type
_entity.pdbx_description
1 polymer ?
#
loop_
_entity_poly.entity_id
_entity_poly.type
_entity_poly.pdbx_seq_one_letter_code
_entity_poly.pdbx_strand_id
1 'polypeptide(L)'
;MLARPRCGGWVAEIEPDSFPDLRFQALNLSLGLCRTGVHDAGSVIAKTGASGIGAPHLDWRQRDRATGKHQHPQKAYLLWALTGREPNANFTRIDILRNAIIAQESAGDAAVVNPNSGALGLGQVLPDNLAGDGKGWDFEALGRDLSPSEFLADPDAQTKIINHQLSKIHDEQLAAGKSEDDAIRRTAATWYSGQADLADDTMPQTYGSGSYPSIKDYSDEVLNRVHQMRLKQLDRQVL
;
A
#
# COMPACT_ATOMS: atom_id res chain seq x y z
N MET A 1 -4.68 12.91 -14.60
CA MET A 1 -3.95 12.16 -15.65
C MET A 1 -4.98 11.59 -16.61
N LEU A 2 -4.76 11.71 -17.92
CA LEU A 2 -5.76 11.47 -18.96
C LEU A 2 -5.41 10.22 -19.77
N ALA A 3 -6.39 9.35 -20.00
CA ALA A 3 -6.28 8.20 -20.91
C ALA A 3 -7.41 8.23 -21.93
N ARG A 4 -7.14 7.76 -23.16
CA ARG A 4 -8.10 7.79 -24.28
C ARG A 4 -8.53 6.37 -24.68
N PRO A 5 -9.70 5.88 -24.24
CA PRO A 5 -10.18 4.59 -24.67
C PRO A 5 -10.84 4.68 -26.05
N ARG A 6 -10.53 3.72 -26.92
CA ARG A 6 -11.30 3.41 -28.14
C ARG A 6 -11.95 2.04 -27.96
N CYS A 7 -13.23 1.94 -28.27
CA CYS A 7 -14.00 0.71 -28.07
C CYS A 7 -14.41 0.11 -29.41
N GLY A 8 -14.19 -1.20 -29.57
CA GLY A 8 -14.63 -1.97 -30.73
C GLY A 8 -14.97 -3.40 -30.29
N GLY A 9 -16.27 -3.69 -30.18
CA GLY A 9 -16.73 -5.02 -29.74
C GLY A 9 -16.32 -5.37 -28.29
N TRP A 10 -15.78 -6.57 -28.09
CA TRP A 10 -15.36 -7.13 -26.78
C TRP A 10 -14.08 -6.51 -26.21
N VAL A 11 -13.56 -5.43 -26.80
CA VAL A 11 -12.24 -4.86 -26.48
C VAL A 11 -12.32 -3.35 -26.24
N ALA A 12 -11.74 -2.88 -25.15
CA ALA A 12 -11.38 -1.48 -24.95
C ALA A 12 -9.87 -1.33 -25.07
N GLU A 13 -9.43 -0.56 -26.06
CA GLU A 13 -8.04 -0.13 -26.19
C GLU A 13 -7.83 1.13 -25.37
N ILE A 14 -6.76 1.19 -24.58
CA ILE A 14 -6.44 2.30 -23.69
C ILE A 14 -5.05 2.83 -24.08
N GLU A 15 -5.00 4.10 -24.49
CA GLU A 15 -3.76 4.83 -24.79
C GLU A 15 -3.56 5.91 -23.71
N PRO A 16 -2.60 5.73 -22.79
CA PRO A 16 -2.35 6.69 -21.73
C PRO A 16 -1.22 7.66 -22.04
N ASP A 17 -1.35 8.88 -21.54
CA ASP A 17 -0.34 9.93 -21.77
C ASP A 17 0.98 9.65 -21.03
N SER A 18 0.97 8.98 -19.86
CA SER A 18 2.22 8.67 -19.11
C SER A 18 2.99 7.46 -19.66
N PHE A 19 2.40 6.65 -20.56
CA PHE A 19 3.10 5.53 -21.20
C PHE A 19 2.92 5.59 -22.71
N PRO A 20 3.54 6.59 -23.38
CA PRO A 20 3.30 6.86 -24.79
C PRO A 20 3.74 5.73 -25.74
N ASP A 21 4.60 4.82 -25.26
CA ASP A 21 5.12 3.67 -26.00
C ASP A 21 4.30 2.39 -25.79
N LEU A 22 3.33 2.41 -24.87
CA LEU A 22 2.51 1.26 -24.53
C LEU A 22 1.05 1.43 -24.97
N ARG A 23 0.42 0.31 -25.30
CA ARG A 23 -1.02 0.20 -25.48
C ARG A 23 -1.56 -0.92 -24.60
N PHE A 24 -2.65 -0.62 -23.90
CA PHE A 24 -3.34 -1.61 -23.08
C PHE A 24 -4.68 -2.00 -23.71
N GLN A 25 -5.11 -3.24 -23.48
CA GLN A 25 -6.40 -3.74 -23.94
C GLN A 25 -7.10 -4.47 -22.81
N ALA A 26 -8.31 -4.02 -22.47
CA ALA A 26 -9.25 -4.78 -21.67
C ALA A 26 -10.17 -5.57 -22.59
N LEU A 27 -10.28 -6.88 -22.37
CA LEU A 27 -10.96 -7.82 -23.24
C LEU A 27 -12.20 -8.42 -22.56
N ASN A 28 -13.03 -9.10 -23.36
CA ASN A 28 -14.24 -9.76 -22.93
C ASN A 28 -15.25 -8.81 -22.24
N LEU A 29 -15.32 -7.57 -22.75
CA LEU A 29 -16.20 -6.54 -22.22
C LEU A 29 -17.65 -6.73 -22.68
N SER A 30 -18.60 -6.42 -21.81
CA SER A 30 -20.03 -6.45 -22.17
C SER A 30 -20.35 -5.39 -23.22
N LEU A 31 -21.11 -5.80 -24.25
CA LEU A 31 -21.61 -4.90 -25.29
C LEU A 31 -22.35 -3.70 -24.66
N GLY A 32 -21.93 -2.47 -24.97
CA GLY A 32 -22.62 -1.24 -24.54
C GLY A 32 -22.27 -0.71 -23.15
N LEU A 33 -21.41 -1.36 -22.36
CA LEU A 33 -20.99 -0.88 -21.03
C LEU A 33 -19.64 -0.14 -21.01
N CYS A 34 -19.01 0.00 -22.17
CA CYS A 34 -17.75 0.74 -22.31
C CYS A 34 -18.02 2.22 -22.56
N ARG A 35 -17.18 3.09 -22.00
CA ARG A 35 -17.21 4.54 -22.26
C ARG A 35 -15.98 4.93 -23.07
N THR A 36 -16.18 5.69 -24.15
CA THR A 36 -15.10 6.30 -24.94
C THR A 36 -14.91 7.75 -24.52
N GLY A 37 -13.69 8.27 -24.63
CA GLY A 37 -13.43 9.69 -24.34
C GLY A 37 -12.09 9.90 -23.66
N VAL A 38 -11.96 11.00 -22.93
CA VAL A 38 -10.83 11.19 -22.01
C VAL A 38 -11.31 10.83 -20.62
N HIS A 39 -10.54 10.01 -19.92
CA HIS A 39 -10.89 9.52 -18.59
C HIS A 39 -9.80 9.82 -17.58
N ASP A 40 -10.21 10.18 -16.37
CA ASP A 40 -9.32 10.27 -15.23
C ASP A 40 -8.86 8.88 -14.80
N ALA A 41 -7.60 8.80 -14.38
CA ALA A 41 -7.05 7.62 -13.76
C ALA A 41 -7.91 7.17 -12.56
N GLY A 42 -8.16 5.86 -12.43
CA GLY A 42 -9.04 5.28 -11.39
C GLY A 42 -10.54 5.37 -11.67
N SER A 43 -10.96 6.02 -12.77
CA SER A 43 -12.36 6.00 -13.20
C SER A 43 -12.74 4.66 -13.83
N VAL A 44 -14.02 4.28 -13.70
CA VAL A 44 -14.54 3.06 -14.34
C VAL A 44 -14.66 3.30 -15.86
N ILE A 45 -13.69 2.78 -16.60
CA ILE A 45 -13.62 2.88 -18.07
C ILE A 45 -14.23 1.67 -18.78
N ALA A 46 -14.40 0.54 -18.07
CA ALA A 46 -15.05 -0.66 -18.56
C ALA A 46 -15.67 -1.47 -17.41
N LYS A 47 -16.82 -2.10 -17.67
CA LYS A 47 -17.39 -3.16 -16.81
C LYS A 47 -17.20 -4.49 -17.53
N THR A 48 -16.56 -5.45 -16.88
CA THR A 48 -16.31 -6.77 -17.47
C THR A 48 -17.56 -7.63 -17.43
N GLY A 49 -17.76 -8.42 -18.49
CA GLY A 49 -18.81 -9.43 -18.57
C GLY A 49 -18.32 -10.81 -18.15
N ALA A 50 -19.24 -11.72 -17.87
CA ALA A 50 -18.92 -13.13 -17.65
C ALA A 50 -18.34 -13.74 -18.94
N SER A 51 -17.14 -14.29 -18.86
CA SER A 51 -16.37 -14.79 -20.01
C SER A 51 -16.81 -16.14 -20.56
N GLY A 52 -18.02 -16.60 -20.24
CA GLY A 52 -18.49 -17.94 -20.57
C GLY A 52 -17.91 -19.10 -19.73
N ILE A 53 -17.06 -18.84 -18.72
CA ILE A 53 -16.47 -19.87 -17.83
C ILE A 53 -16.97 -19.74 -16.37
N GLY A 54 -18.11 -19.08 -16.16
CA GLY A 54 -18.86 -19.15 -14.89
C GLY A 54 -18.48 -18.13 -13.79
N ALA A 55 -17.45 -17.30 -13.95
CA ALA A 55 -17.15 -16.21 -13.02
C ALA A 55 -16.76 -14.91 -13.76
N PRO A 56 -17.09 -13.73 -13.22
CA PRO A 56 -16.57 -12.46 -13.73
C PRO A 56 -15.04 -12.46 -13.69
N HIS A 57 -14.40 -12.14 -14.81
CA HIS A 57 -12.96 -11.91 -14.86
C HIS A 57 -12.63 -10.76 -15.81
N LEU A 58 -11.44 -10.18 -15.64
CA LEU A 58 -10.88 -9.18 -16.54
C LEU A 58 -9.71 -9.82 -17.29
N ASP A 59 -9.81 -9.89 -18.61
CA ASP A 59 -8.68 -10.25 -19.47
C ASP A 59 -7.98 -8.95 -19.90
N TRP A 60 -6.66 -8.91 -19.70
CA TRP A 60 -5.83 -7.71 -19.84
C TRP A 60 -4.59 -8.02 -20.68
N ARG A 61 -4.37 -7.23 -21.74
CA ARG A 61 -3.17 -7.32 -22.59
C ARG A 61 -2.37 -6.04 -22.61
N GLN A 62 -1.06 -6.19 -22.67
CA GLN A 62 -0.09 -5.12 -22.88
C GLN A 62 0.62 -5.34 -24.22
N ARG A 63 0.73 -4.27 -25.02
CA ARG A 63 1.36 -4.31 -26.33
C ARG A 63 2.28 -3.12 -26.51
N ASP A 64 3.39 -3.37 -27.20
CA ASP A 64 4.24 -2.31 -27.71
C ASP A 64 3.48 -1.50 -28.77
N ARG A 65 3.47 -0.18 -28.66
CA ARG A 65 2.65 0.69 -29.52
C ARG A 65 3.16 0.76 -30.95
N ALA A 66 4.48 0.75 -31.14
CA ALA A 66 5.10 0.89 -32.46
C ALA A 66 5.03 -0.41 -33.28
N THR A 67 5.24 -1.56 -32.62
CA THR A 67 5.37 -2.87 -33.26
C THR A 67 4.13 -3.75 -33.10
N GLY A 68 3.24 -3.43 -32.16
CA GLY A 68 2.06 -4.24 -31.84
C GLY A 68 2.39 -5.59 -31.19
N LYS A 69 3.66 -5.86 -30.86
CA LYS A 69 4.07 -7.12 -30.23
C LYS A 69 3.48 -7.25 -28.83
N HIS A 70 3.06 -8.48 -28.49
CA HIS A 70 2.56 -8.79 -27.16
C HIS A 70 3.70 -8.70 -26.14
N GLN A 71 3.44 -8.03 -25.03
CA GLN A 71 4.32 -8.00 -23.87
C GLN A 71 3.64 -8.75 -22.72
N HIS A 72 4.41 -9.46 -21.91
CA HIS A 72 3.87 -10.08 -20.71
C HIS A 72 3.31 -8.97 -19.80
N PRO A 73 2.02 -9.00 -19.43
CA PRO A 73 1.44 -7.91 -18.66
C PRO A 73 2.09 -7.83 -17.29
N GLN A 74 2.72 -6.71 -16.97
CA GLN A 74 3.27 -6.54 -15.62
C GLN A 74 2.13 -6.17 -14.67
N LYS A 75 2.06 -6.85 -13.51
CA LYS A 75 1.01 -6.64 -12.49
C LYS A 75 0.86 -5.17 -12.09
N ALA A 76 1.96 -4.42 -12.10
CA ALA A 76 1.99 -2.99 -11.78
C ALA A 76 1.14 -2.15 -12.76
N TYR A 77 1.16 -2.44 -14.06
CA TYR A 77 0.36 -1.70 -15.05
C TYR A 77 -1.14 -2.00 -14.91
N LEU A 78 -1.49 -3.23 -14.55
CA LEU A 78 -2.89 -3.59 -14.26
C LEU A 78 -3.37 -2.88 -12.99
N LEU A 79 -2.55 -2.87 -11.93
CA LEU A 79 -2.87 -2.14 -10.70
C LEU A 79 -3.05 -0.64 -10.98
N TRP A 80 -2.17 -0.05 -11.80
CA TRP A 80 -2.30 1.34 -12.24
C TRP A 80 -3.57 1.61 -13.02
N ALA A 81 -3.90 0.77 -14.00
CA ALA A 81 -5.12 0.93 -14.77
C ALA A 81 -6.40 0.82 -13.92
N LEU A 82 -6.40 -0.04 -12.89
CA LEU A 82 -7.55 -0.26 -12.01
C LEU A 82 -7.67 0.76 -10.88
N THR A 83 -6.55 1.29 -10.38
CA THR A 83 -6.52 2.12 -9.16
C THR A 83 -6.09 3.56 -9.40
N GLY A 84 -5.55 3.86 -10.58
CA GLY A 84 -4.93 5.14 -10.91
C GLY A 84 -3.54 5.37 -10.30
N ARG A 85 -2.96 4.38 -9.60
CA ARG A 85 -1.63 4.45 -8.97
C ARG A 85 -0.53 3.97 -9.91
N GLU A 86 0.41 4.83 -10.29
CA GLU A 86 1.36 4.54 -11.39
C GLU A 86 2.14 3.21 -11.26
N PRO A 87 2.39 2.50 -12.37
CA PRO A 87 3.30 1.36 -12.44
C PRO A 87 4.72 1.88 -12.25
N ASN A 88 5.44 1.37 -11.26
CA ASN A 88 6.66 2.01 -10.73
C ASN A 88 6.43 3.39 -10.13
N ALA A 89 5.20 3.71 -9.69
CA ALA A 89 5.11 4.53 -8.49
C ALA A 89 6.00 3.80 -7.49
N ASN A 90 7.14 4.41 -7.15
CA ASN A 90 7.94 4.04 -6.00
C ASN A 90 6.95 3.56 -4.95
N PHE A 91 7.17 2.39 -4.33
CA PHE A 91 6.52 2.12 -3.06
C PHE A 91 6.56 3.46 -2.33
N THR A 92 5.39 4.02 -2.03
CA THR A 92 5.35 5.37 -1.47
C THR A 92 6.29 5.35 -0.26
N ARG A 93 6.84 6.50 0.16
CA ARG A 93 7.68 6.54 1.37
C ARG A 93 7.04 5.74 2.51
N ILE A 94 5.71 5.82 2.59
CA ILE A 94 4.84 5.06 3.49
C ILE A 94 4.74 3.57 3.18
N ASP A 95 4.62 3.13 1.93
CA ASP A 95 4.61 1.69 1.62
C ASP A 95 5.92 0.99 2.01
N ILE A 96 7.07 1.63 1.77
CA ILE A 96 8.38 1.07 2.16
C ILE A 96 8.48 1.03 3.69
N LEU A 97 8.12 2.14 4.36
CA LEU A 97 8.12 2.23 5.81
C LEU A 97 7.18 1.20 6.45
N ARG A 98 5.94 1.08 5.94
CA ARG A 98 4.98 0.04 6.35
C ARG A 98 5.60 -1.34 6.23
N ASN A 99 6.16 -1.68 5.07
CA ASN A 99 6.70 -3.01 4.85
C ASN A 99 7.91 -3.29 5.76
N ALA A 100 8.73 -2.28 6.06
CA ALA A 100 9.83 -2.41 7.03
C ALA A 100 9.32 -2.71 8.44
N ILE A 101 8.29 -1.99 8.89
CA ILE A 101 7.62 -2.22 10.18
C ILE A 101 6.98 -3.62 10.21
N ILE A 102 6.13 -3.96 9.23
CA ILE A 102 5.46 -5.28 9.17
C ILE A 102 6.47 -6.44 9.20
N ALA A 103 7.59 -6.30 8.49
CA ALA A 103 8.63 -7.33 8.46
C ALA A 103 9.29 -7.54 9.84
N GLN A 104 9.33 -6.51 10.67
CA GLN A 104 9.86 -6.56 12.04
C GLN A 104 8.80 -7.04 13.05
N GLU A 105 7.55 -6.62 12.87
CA GLU A 105 6.45 -6.84 13.79
C GLU A 105 5.82 -8.24 13.69
N SER A 106 5.55 -8.71 12.47
CA SER A 106 4.80 -9.96 12.28
C SER A 106 5.35 -10.86 11.17
N ALA A 107 6.47 -10.48 10.54
CA ALA A 107 6.98 -11.11 9.33
C ALA A 107 5.93 -11.21 8.20
N GLY A 108 4.92 -10.34 8.20
CA GLY A 108 3.84 -10.34 7.21
C GLY A 108 2.62 -11.19 7.55
N ASP A 109 2.55 -11.75 8.76
CA ASP A 109 1.37 -12.49 9.21
C ASP A 109 0.31 -11.52 9.75
N ALA A 110 -0.89 -11.55 9.15
CA ALA A 110 -2.02 -10.70 9.50
C ALA A 110 -2.87 -11.25 10.66
N ALA A 111 -2.65 -12.52 11.05
CA ALA A 111 -3.40 -13.22 12.08
C ALA A 111 -2.66 -13.28 13.43
N VAL A 112 -1.39 -12.85 13.48
CA VAL A 112 -0.59 -12.89 14.71
C VAL A 112 -1.18 -11.98 15.78
N VAL A 113 -1.28 -12.51 16.99
CA VAL A 113 -1.59 -11.76 18.20
C VAL A 113 -0.44 -11.95 19.18
N ASN A 114 0.13 -10.84 19.65
CA ASN A 114 1.18 -10.91 20.65
C ASN A 114 0.60 -11.43 21.98
N PRO A 115 1.13 -12.52 22.57
CA PRO A 115 0.58 -13.07 23.80
C PRO A 115 0.81 -12.19 25.04
N ASN A 116 1.81 -11.30 24.99
CA ASN A 116 2.16 -10.42 26.11
C ASN A 116 1.42 -9.08 26.03
N SER A 117 1.47 -8.43 24.86
CA SER A 117 0.89 -7.09 24.68
C SER A 117 -0.54 -7.09 24.13
N GLY A 118 -1.01 -8.21 23.56
CA GLY A 118 -2.30 -8.27 22.87
C GLY A 118 -2.29 -7.55 21.51
N ALA A 119 -1.12 -7.11 21.04
CA ALA A 119 -0.95 -6.42 19.76
C ALA A 119 -1.37 -7.30 18.56
N LEU A 120 -2.00 -6.68 17.56
CA LEU A 120 -2.78 -7.37 16.53
C LEU A 120 -2.19 -7.22 15.12
N GLY A 121 -2.12 -8.34 14.41
CA GLY A 121 -1.95 -8.40 12.97
C GLY A 121 -0.64 -7.84 12.43
N LEU A 122 -0.67 -7.40 11.18
CA LEU A 122 0.49 -7.05 10.36
C LEU A 122 1.44 -6.06 11.03
N GLY A 123 0.89 -5.02 11.66
CA GLY A 123 1.66 -3.95 12.29
C GLY A 123 1.73 -4.05 13.81
N GLN A 124 1.22 -5.14 14.41
CA GLN A 124 1.11 -5.30 15.86
C GLN A 124 0.41 -4.08 16.50
N VAL A 125 -0.76 -3.73 15.98
CA VAL A 125 -1.57 -2.60 16.49
C VAL A 125 -2.21 -2.98 17.82
N LEU A 126 -2.06 -2.15 18.86
CA LEU A 126 -2.70 -2.39 20.14
C LEU A 126 -4.23 -2.24 20.04
N PRO A 127 -5.03 -3.10 20.71
CA PRO A 127 -6.49 -2.98 20.71
C PRO A 127 -6.99 -1.59 21.14
N ASP A 128 -6.30 -0.94 22.08
CA ASP A 128 -6.64 0.39 22.56
C ASP A 128 -6.55 1.47 21.47
N ASN A 129 -5.72 1.27 20.44
CA ASN A 129 -5.65 2.18 19.29
C ASN A 129 -6.86 2.04 18.36
N LEU A 130 -7.57 0.91 18.41
CA LEU A 130 -8.82 0.68 17.68
C LEU A 130 -10.05 1.00 18.54
N ALA A 131 -9.85 1.29 19.83
CA ALA A 131 -10.94 1.46 20.77
C ALA A 131 -11.52 2.89 20.73
N GLY A 132 -12.82 2.99 20.98
CA GLY A 132 -13.54 4.25 21.15
C GLY A 132 -14.45 4.57 19.98
N ASP A 133 -15.76 4.65 20.27
CA ASP A 133 -16.82 4.97 19.31
C ASP A 133 -16.51 6.27 18.56
N GLY A 134 -16.24 6.14 17.26
CA GLY A 134 -15.92 7.26 16.37
C GLY A 134 -14.55 7.91 16.58
N LYS A 135 -13.60 7.24 17.26
CA LYS A 135 -12.32 7.86 17.70
C LYS A 135 -11.07 7.01 17.49
N GLY A 136 -11.21 5.71 17.24
CA GLY A 136 -10.06 4.84 17.00
C GLY A 136 -9.37 5.11 15.66
N TRP A 137 -8.18 4.52 15.48
CA TRP A 137 -7.40 4.60 14.23
C TRP A 137 -8.15 4.01 13.03
N ASP A 138 -8.98 3.00 13.29
CA ASP A 138 -9.94 2.43 12.36
C ASP A 138 -10.98 3.45 11.90
N PHE A 139 -11.58 4.21 12.83
CA PHE A 139 -12.51 5.27 12.46
C PHE A 139 -11.83 6.38 11.68
N GLU A 140 -10.64 6.83 12.12
CA GLU A 140 -9.87 7.86 11.40
C GLU A 140 -9.56 7.44 9.96
N ALA A 141 -9.21 6.16 9.74
CA ALA A 141 -8.81 5.67 8.43
C ALA A 141 -9.96 5.18 7.54
N LEU A 142 -11.03 4.65 8.12
CA LEU A 142 -12.11 3.93 7.41
C LEU A 142 -13.48 4.59 7.56
N GLY A 143 -13.66 5.49 8.52
CA GLY A 143 -14.95 6.09 8.88
C GLY A 143 -15.91 5.14 9.59
N ARG A 144 -15.40 4.04 10.16
CA ARG A 144 -16.16 3.07 10.96
C ARG A 144 -15.24 2.37 11.96
N ASP A 145 -15.80 1.97 13.08
CA ASP A 145 -15.09 1.19 14.09
C ASP A 145 -15.06 -0.31 13.73
N LEU A 146 -14.04 -0.99 14.20
CA LEU A 146 -13.76 -2.41 14.05
C LEU A 146 -13.53 -3.04 15.42
N SER A 147 -14.18 -4.18 15.67
CA SER A 147 -13.72 -5.06 16.75
C SER A 147 -12.34 -5.65 16.42
N PRO A 148 -11.56 -6.07 17.45
CA PRO A 148 -10.29 -6.77 17.24
C PRO A 148 -10.41 -7.98 16.29
N SER A 149 -11.52 -8.72 16.37
CA SER A 149 -11.77 -9.86 15.49
C SER A 149 -12.03 -9.45 14.04
N GLU A 150 -12.76 -8.36 13.81
CA GLU A 150 -12.98 -7.85 12.44
C GLU A 150 -11.69 -7.30 11.86
N PHE A 151 -10.87 -6.62 12.66
CA PHE A 151 -9.54 -6.14 12.26
C PHE A 151 -8.61 -7.30 11.85
N LEU A 152 -8.53 -8.36 12.66
CA LEU A 152 -7.72 -9.54 12.34
C LEU A 152 -8.22 -10.30 11.09
N ALA A 153 -9.53 -10.27 10.82
CA ALA A 153 -10.13 -10.93 9.67
C ALA A 153 -9.95 -10.15 8.35
N ASP A 154 -9.54 -8.88 8.38
CA ASP A 154 -9.48 -8.00 7.21
C ASP A 154 -8.06 -7.38 7.03
N PRO A 155 -7.13 -8.10 6.36
CA PRO A 155 -5.78 -7.59 6.09
C PRO A 155 -5.75 -6.29 5.29
N ASP A 156 -6.78 -6.02 4.48
CA ASP A 156 -6.89 -4.78 3.72
C ASP A 156 -7.25 -3.61 4.65
N ALA A 157 -8.13 -3.82 5.63
CA ALA A 157 -8.38 -2.84 6.69
C ALA A 157 -7.13 -2.57 7.53
N GLN A 158 -6.39 -3.62 7.94
CA GLN A 158 -5.12 -3.45 8.66
C GLN A 158 -4.15 -2.55 7.88
N THR A 159 -3.97 -2.85 6.58
CA THR A 159 -3.08 -2.08 5.71
C THR A 159 -3.52 -0.62 5.58
N LYS A 160 -4.82 -0.35 5.42
CA LYS A 160 -5.35 1.02 5.31
C LYS A 160 -5.13 1.81 6.60
N ILE A 161 -5.40 1.20 7.76
CA ILE A 161 -5.22 1.82 9.07
C ILE A 161 -3.75 2.13 9.33
N ILE A 162 -2.86 1.15 9.13
CA ILE A 162 -1.41 1.33 9.29
C ILE A 162 -0.91 2.44 8.36
N ASN A 163 -1.31 2.42 7.08
CA ASN A 163 -0.91 3.46 6.13
C ASN A 163 -1.36 4.85 6.55
N HIS A 164 -2.61 4.98 7.01
CA HIS A 164 -3.15 6.27 7.43
C HIS A 164 -2.31 6.86 8.56
N GLN A 165 -2.05 6.07 9.60
CA GLN A 165 -1.30 6.51 10.78
C GLN A 165 0.18 6.78 10.46
N LEU A 166 0.83 5.91 9.69
CA LEU A 166 2.22 6.14 9.26
C LEU A 166 2.34 7.41 8.40
N SER A 167 1.38 7.66 7.50
CA SER A 167 1.37 8.89 6.67
C SER A 167 1.26 10.13 7.54
N LYS A 168 0.29 10.14 8.46
CA LYS A 168 0.03 11.25 9.39
C LYS A 168 1.29 11.60 10.18
N ILE A 169 1.87 10.62 10.88
CA ILE A 169 3.06 10.83 11.71
C ILE A 169 4.25 11.28 10.86
N HIS A 170 4.49 10.64 9.72
CA HIS A 170 5.64 10.95 8.87
C HIS A 170 5.54 12.35 8.27
N ASP A 171 4.37 12.74 7.79
CA ASP A 171 4.12 14.08 7.23
C ASP A 171 4.27 15.17 8.30
N GLU A 172 3.87 14.89 9.55
CA GLU A 172 4.14 15.79 10.69
C GLU A 172 5.64 15.99 10.92
N GLN A 173 6.46 14.92 10.85
CA GLN A 173 7.91 15.05 11.02
C GLN A 173 8.56 15.83 9.87
N LEU A 174 8.13 15.60 8.62
CA LEU A 174 8.61 16.38 7.47
C LEU A 174 8.22 17.85 7.58
N ALA A 175 6.97 18.15 8.00
CA ALA A 175 6.50 19.50 8.21
C ALA A 175 7.28 20.22 9.35
N ALA A 176 7.77 19.47 10.33
CA ALA A 176 8.67 19.96 11.37
C ALA A 176 10.13 20.17 10.90
N GLY A 177 10.41 20.00 9.59
CA GLY A 177 11.71 20.24 8.99
C GLY A 177 12.73 19.12 9.19
N LYS A 178 12.28 17.92 9.58
CA LYS A 178 13.16 16.75 9.70
C LYS A 178 13.61 16.27 8.32
N SER A 179 14.83 15.71 8.25
CA SER A 179 15.27 15.01 7.05
C SER A 179 14.44 13.74 6.85
N GLU A 180 14.45 13.18 5.65
CA GLU A 180 13.72 11.93 5.35
C GLU A 180 14.10 10.79 6.30
N ASP A 181 15.40 10.57 6.54
CA ASP A 181 15.86 9.49 7.43
C ASP A 181 15.48 9.76 8.90
N ASP A 182 15.54 11.02 9.35
CA ASP A 182 15.11 11.38 10.71
C ASP A 182 13.58 11.27 10.87
N ALA A 183 12.81 11.64 9.83
CA ALA A 183 11.36 11.48 9.80
C ALA A 183 10.97 9.99 9.86
N ILE A 184 11.69 9.10 9.14
CA ILE A 184 11.48 7.65 9.22
C ILE A 184 11.73 7.13 10.64
N ARG A 185 12.88 7.47 11.25
CA ARG A 185 13.21 7.02 12.61
C ARG A 185 12.19 7.52 13.64
N ARG A 186 11.80 8.78 13.54
CA ARG A 186 10.80 9.39 14.44
C ARG A 186 9.40 8.82 14.24
N THR A 187 9.06 8.43 13.01
CA THR A 187 7.81 7.71 12.73
C THR A 187 7.84 6.32 13.36
N ALA A 188 8.94 5.58 13.22
CA ALA A 188 9.12 4.27 13.86
C ALA A 188 9.09 4.37 15.40
N ALA A 189 9.75 5.39 15.97
CA ALA A 189 9.71 5.66 17.41
C ALA A 189 8.28 5.93 17.90
N THR A 190 7.51 6.71 17.14
CA THR A 190 6.09 6.97 17.45
C THR A 190 5.25 5.71 17.32
N TRP A 191 5.48 4.89 16.30
CA TRP A 191 4.78 3.61 16.13
C TRP A 191 5.00 2.68 17.33
N TYR A 192 6.24 2.62 17.82
CA TYR A 192 6.66 1.70 18.86
C TYR A 192 6.35 2.19 20.29
N SER A 193 6.43 3.49 20.55
CA SER A 193 6.34 4.07 21.90
C SER A 193 5.32 5.21 22.06
N GLY A 194 4.72 5.65 20.97
CA GLY A 194 3.89 6.86 20.93
C GLY A 194 4.68 8.19 20.98
N GLN A 195 6.02 8.15 21.05
CA GLN A 195 6.85 9.35 21.26
C GLN A 195 7.96 9.48 20.20
N ALA A 196 7.78 10.42 19.27
CA ALA A 196 8.77 10.73 18.22
C ALA A 196 10.13 11.17 18.78
N ASP A 197 10.14 11.92 19.89
CA ASP A 197 11.36 12.51 20.45
C ASP A 197 12.27 11.49 21.13
N LEU A 198 11.80 10.25 21.33
CA LEU A 198 12.57 9.15 21.89
C LEU A 198 13.31 8.32 20.83
N ALA A 199 13.37 8.77 19.56
CA ALA A 199 14.06 8.05 18.48
C ALA A 199 15.55 7.78 18.74
N ASP A 200 16.19 8.49 19.66
CA ASP A 200 17.58 8.28 20.09
C ASP A 200 17.72 7.67 21.49
N ASP A 201 16.60 7.27 22.13
CA ASP A 201 16.60 6.66 23.45
C ASP A 201 17.13 5.22 23.39
N THR A 202 18.24 4.99 24.10
CA THR A 202 18.94 3.69 24.18
C THR A 202 18.45 2.81 25.32
N MET A 203 17.48 3.26 26.12
CA MET A 203 16.93 2.49 27.23
C MET A 203 16.02 1.36 26.69
N PRO A 204 16.32 0.09 27.00
CA PRO A 204 15.44 -1.02 26.66
C PRO A 204 14.04 -0.83 27.25
N GLN A 205 13.02 -1.22 26.50
CA GLN A 205 11.63 -1.09 26.93
C GLN A 205 11.17 -2.34 27.68
N THR A 206 10.30 -2.15 28.67
CA THR A 206 9.64 -3.25 29.39
C THR A 206 8.13 -3.11 29.26
N TYR A 207 7.47 -4.20 28.89
CA TYR A 207 6.01 -4.27 28.83
C TYR A 207 5.55 -5.61 29.41
N GLY A 208 4.76 -5.56 30.48
CA GLY A 208 4.42 -6.74 31.26
C GLY A 208 5.69 -7.43 31.79
N SER A 209 5.86 -8.72 31.47
CA SER A 209 7.05 -9.52 31.81
C SER A 209 8.09 -9.58 30.69
N GLY A 210 7.86 -8.93 29.55
CA GLY A 210 8.74 -8.97 28.37
C GLY A 210 9.79 -7.85 28.37
N SER A 211 11.00 -8.19 27.94
CA SER A 211 12.03 -7.21 27.55
C SER A 211 11.95 -6.98 26.05
N TYR A 212 11.93 -5.72 25.64
CA TYR A 212 11.88 -5.31 24.25
C TYR A 212 13.11 -4.44 23.91
N PRO A 213 13.46 -4.28 22.63
CA PRO A 213 14.57 -3.41 22.22
C PRO A 213 14.40 -1.97 22.72
N SER A 214 15.50 -1.22 22.74
CA SER A 214 15.42 0.23 22.93
C SER A 214 14.68 0.88 21.75
N ILE A 215 14.11 2.07 21.97
CA ILE A 215 13.39 2.80 20.93
C ILE A 215 14.34 3.17 19.79
N LYS A 216 15.59 3.50 20.13
CA LYS A 216 16.66 3.73 19.16
C LYS A 216 16.93 2.49 18.31
N ASP A 217 17.18 1.34 18.92
CA ASP A 217 17.51 0.12 18.18
C ASP A 217 16.36 -0.29 17.25
N TYR A 218 15.12 -0.19 17.74
CA TYR A 218 13.93 -0.43 16.93
C TYR A 218 13.89 0.50 15.71
N SER A 219 14.06 1.80 15.93
CA SER A 219 13.93 2.83 14.90
C SER A 219 15.06 2.75 13.85
N ASP A 220 16.28 2.44 14.29
CA ASP A 220 17.43 2.24 13.42
C ASP A 220 17.27 0.99 12.54
N GLU A 221 16.75 -0.11 13.10
CA GLU A 221 16.49 -1.34 12.35
C GLU A 221 15.41 -1.13 11.28
N VAL A 222 14.35 -0.37 11.60
CA VAL A 222 13.33 0.02 10.60
C VAL A 222 13.96 0.86 9.48
N LEU A 223 14.76 1.88 9.81
CA LEU A 223 15.44 2.70 8.80
C LEU A 223 16.35 1.85 7.90
N ASN A 224 17.14 0.95 8.49
CA ASN A 224 18.00 0.03 7.76
C ASN A 224 17.19 -0.82 6.78
N ARG A 225 16.04 -1.35 7.20
CA ARG A 225 15.14 -2.11 6.32
C ARG A 225 14.58 -1.26 5.18
N VAL A 226 14.20 -0.01 5.46
CA VAL A 226 13.76 0.93 4.43
C VAL A 226 14.86 1.13 3.38
N HIS A 227 16.10 1.37 3.81
CA HIS A 227 17.24 1.52 2.90
C HIS A 227 17.49 0.24 2.08
N GLN A 228 17.46 -0.94 2.71
CA GLN A 228 17.63 -2.22 2.01
C GLN A 228 16.53 -2.48 0.96
N MET A 229 15.28 -2.12 1.28
CA MET A 229 14.17 -2.24 0.34
C MET A 229 14.29 -1.26 -0.83
N ARG A 230 14.73 -0.01 -0.57
CA ARG A 230 15.01 0.98 -1.62
C ARG A 230 16.12 0.50 -2.57
N LEU A 231 17.23 -0.03 -2.03
CA LEU A 231 18.32 -0.58 -2.83
C LEU A 231 17.85 -1.74 -3.72
N LYS A 232 17.11 -2.71 -3.16
CA LYS A 232 16.54 -3.82 -3.92
C LYS A 232 15.56 -3.39 -5.01
N GLN A 233 14.90 -2.24 -4.88
CA GLN A 233 14.04 -1.68 -5.93
C GLN A 233 14.86 -1.10 -7.07
N LEU A 234 15.94 -0.38 -6.75
CA LEU A 234 16.86 0.17 -7.74
C LEU A 234 17.56 -0.94 -8.55
N ASP A 235 18.01 -2.00 -7.89
CA ASP A 235 18.69 -3.13 -8.55
C ASP A 235 17.78 -3.88 -9.54
N ARG A 236 16.46 -3.92 -9.30
CA ARG A 236 15.48 -4.54 -10.21
C ARG A 236 15.17 -3.71 -11.45
N GLN A 237 15.62 -2.46 -11.51
CA GLN A 237 15.42 -1.56 -12.66
C GLN A 237 16.59 -1.61 -13.67
N VAL A 238 17.65 -2.37 -13.38
CA VAL A 238 18.89 -2.44 -14.20
C VAL A 238 18.98 -3.72 -15.06
N LEU A 239 17.91 -4.52 -15.13
CA LEU A 239 17.80 -5.74 -15.96
C LEU A 239 16.63 -5.67 -16.93
#